data_AF-A0A533SLT0-F1
#
_entry.id   AF-A0A533SLT0-F1
#
_cell.length_a   1.000
_cell.length_b   1.000
_cell.length_c   1.000
_cell.angle_alpha   90.00
_cell.angle_beta   90.00
_cell.angle_gamma   90.00
#
_symmetry.space_group_name_H-M   'P 1'
#
loop_
_entity.id
_entity.type
_entity.pdbx_description
1 polymer ?
#
loop_
_entity_poly.entity_id
_entity_poly.type
_entity_poly.pdbx_seq_one_letter_code
_entity_poly.pdbx_strand_id
1 'polypeptide(L)'
;MQPIPKSGLYYPNKFGRIMILSLEDVMGRNGVNAILNLANLPHMMENLPPDNLEKQFDFADLSAIMGALEEMYGPRGGRGLALRAGRATFSDALRNFGALAGVGDLAFKVLPLQAKLRIGLPAMAKIFSQISDQLSTVEEKDDHLVYTI
;
A
#
# COMPACT_ATOMS: atom_id res chain seq x y z
N MET A 1 0.13 5.95 21.09
CA MET A 1 -0.73 4.90 20.50
C MET A 1 -0.74 3.59 21.32
N GLN A 2 -1.92 3.00 21.55
CA GLN A 2 -2.04 1.64 22.11
C GLN A 2 -1.65 0.59 21.06
N PRO A 3 -1.01 -0.53 21.43
CA PRO A 3 -0.71 -1.61 20.49
C PRO A 3 -1.97 -2.21 19.88
N ILE A 4 -1.95 -2.45 18.56
CA ILE A 4 -3.02 -3.14 17.85
C ILE A 4 -2.72 -4.65 17.87
N PRO A 5 -3.64 -5.51 18.33
CA PRO A 5 -3.47 -6.96 18.26
C PRO A 5 -3.25 -7.43 16.82
N LYS A 6 -2.42 -8.46 16.62
CA LYS A 6 -2.17 -9.05 15.30
C LYS A 6 -3.47 -9.56 14.69
N SER A 7 -3.68 -9.27 13.40
CA SER A 7 -4.88 -9.66 12.68
C SER A 7 -4.84 -11.11 12.23
N GLY A 8 -3.64 -11.67 12.02
CA GLY A 8 -3.46 -12.97 11.37
C GLY A 8 -3.74 -12.95 9.87
N LEU A 9 -3.94 -11.75 9.29
CA LEU A 9 -4.09 -11.50 7.85
C LEU A 9 -2.89 -10.71 7.36
N TYR A 10 -2.39 -11.06 6.18
CA TYR A 10 -1.08 -10.63 5.74
C TYR A 10 -1.07 -10.07 4.32
N TYR A 11 -0.27 -9.00 4.16
CA TYR A 11 0.27 -8.58 2.87
C TYR A 11 1.62 -9.28 2.61
N PRO A 12 2.06 -9.33 1.35
CA PRO A 12 3.45 -9.60 1.02
C PRO A 12 4.40 -8.66 1.75
N ASN A 13 5.56 -9.18 2.20
CA ASN A 13 6.62 -8.35 2.78
C ASN A 13 6.99 -7.17 1.88
N LYS A 14 7.08 -7.40 0.56
CA LYS A 14 7.38 -6.36 -0.42
C LYS A 14 6.40 -5.18 -0.36
N PHE A 15 5.12 -5.39 -0.04
CA PHE A 15 4.16 -4.29 0.07
C PHE A 15 4.46 -3.41 1.29
N GLY A 16 4.67 -4.04 2.45
CA GLY A 16 5.07 -3.33 3.67
C GLY A 16 6.39 -2.59 3.49
N ARG A 17 7.37 -3.23 2.83
CA ARG A 17 8.68 -2.63 2.52
C ARG A 17 8.54 -1.37 1.67
N ILE A 18 7.85 -1.44 0.53
CA ILE A 18 7.67 -0.30 -0.39
C ILE A 18 6.93 0.83 0.33
N MET A 19 5.93 0.52 1.14
CA MET A 19 5.21 1.53 1.91
C MET A 19 6.12 2.26 2.90
N ILE A 20 6.93 1.54 3.68
CA ILE A 20 7.84 2.17 4.66
C ILE A 20 8.87 3.05 3.95
N LEU A 21 9.45 2.56 2.84
CA LEU A 21 10.37 3.35 2.02
C LEU A 21 9.70 4.59 1.43
N SER A 22 8.44 4.47 0.98
CA SER A 22 7.68 5.60 0.44
C SER A 22 7.33 6.65 1.50
N LEU A 23 7.14 6.23 2.76
CA LEU A 23 7.05 7.16 3.88
C LEU A 23 8.41 7.83 4.12
N GLU A 24 9.50 7.06 4.15
CA GLU A 24 10.85 7.61 4.30
C GLU A 24 11.17 8.67 3.23
N ASP A 25 10.81 8.42 1.97
CA ASP A 25 11.00 9.39 0.88
C ASP A 25 10.24 10.71 1.10
N VAL A 26 9.09 10.66 1.76
CA VAL A 26 8.19 11.81 1.94
C VAL A 26 8.51 12.63 3.20
N MET A 27 8.97 11.97 4.28
CA MET A 27 9.20 12.62 5.59
C MET A 27 10.64 12.50 6.10
N GLY A 28 11.52 11.82 5.36
CA GLY A 28 12.89 11.53 5.75
C GLY A 28 13.00 10.43 6.81
N ARG A 29 14.24 9.92 6.98
CA ARG A 29 14.60 8.85 7.92
C ARG A 29 14.13 9.12 9.35
N ASN A 30 14.34 10.33 9.85
CA ASN A 30 13.93 10.70 11.21
C ASN A 30 12.41 10.70 11.37
N GLY A 31 11.68 11.14 10.34
CA GLY A 31 10.22 11.14 10.34
C GLY A 31 9.65 9.73 10.40
N VAL A 32 10.12 8.84 9.51
CA VAL A 32 9.62 7.45 9.48
C VAL A 32 10.00 6.69 10.75
N ASN A 33 11.19 6.93 11.32
CA ASN A 33 11.59 6.34 12.59
C ASN A 33 10.70 6.80 13.75
N ALA A 34 10.30 8.07 13.79
CA ALA A 34 9.36 8.58 14.78
C ALA A 34 7.99 7.87 14.67
N ILE A 35 7.50 7.67 13.43
CA ILE A 35 6.26 6.93 13.16
C ILE A 35 6.37 5.48 13.62
N LEU A 36 7.44 4.76 13.25
CA LEU A 36 7.63 3.36 13.63
C LEU A 36 7.73 3.18 15.15
N ASN A 37 8.38 4.11 15.85
CA ASN A 37 8.38 4.09 17.32
C ASN A 37 6.98 4.31 17.90
N LEU A 38 6.25 5.30 17.42
CA LEU A 38 4.88 5.58 17.89
C LEU A 38 3.92 4.42 17.60
N ALA A 39 4.13 3.71 16.49
CA ALA A 39 3.40 2.52 16.08
C ALA A 39 3.78 1.25 16.87
N ASN A 40 4.74 1.32 17.81
CA ASN A 40 5.29 0.17 18.54
C ASN A 40 6.02 -0.85 17.64
N LEU A 41 6.64 -0.38 16.55
CA LEU A 41 7.39 -1.19 15.58
C LEU A 41 8.87 -0.79 15.45
N PRO A 42 9.63 -0.58 16.56
CA PRO A 42 10.99 -0.08 16.48
C PRO A 42 11.95 -1.01 15.73
N HIS A 43 11.65 -2.32 15.70
CA HIS A 43 12.44 -3.31 14.98
C HIS A 43 12.49 -3.06 13.46
N MET A 44 11.47 -2.42 12.90
CA MET A 44 11.40 -2.13 11.46
C MET A 44 12.27 -0.93 11.04
N MET A 45 12.84 -0.16 11.98
CA MET A 45 13.74 0.95 11.65
C MET A 45 14.99 0.43 10.94
N GLU A 46 15.64 -0.58 11.51
CA GLU A 46 16.88 -1.16 10.97
C GLU A 46 16.62 -2.45 10.16
N ASN A 47 15.50 -3.13 10.41
CA ASN A 47 15.14 -4.37 9.73
C ASN A 47 13.81 -4.22 9.00
N LEU A 48 13.85 -3.61 7.82
CA LEU A 48 12.69 -3.55 6.93
C LEU A 48 12.21 -4.96 6.57
N PRO A 49 10.90 -5.13 6.26
CA PRO A 49 10.41 -6.39 5.70
C PRO A 49 11.27 -6.86 4.51
N PRO A 50 11.53 -8.18 4.40
CA PRO A 50 12.31 -8.73 3.29
C PRO A 50 11.75 -8.32 1.91
N ASP A 51 12.61 -8.16 0.91
CA ASP A 51 12.17 -7.92 -0.47
C ASP A 51 11.76 -9.25 -1.14
N ASN A 52 10.65 -9.82 -0.67
CA ASN A 52 10.05 -11.04 -1.20
C ASN A 52 8.50 -10.95 -1.17
N LEU A 53 7.83 -11.92 -1.79
CA LEU A 53 6.36 -11.96 -1.87
C LEU A 53 5.72 -12.86 -0.78
N GLU A 54 6.45 -13.20 0.27
CA GLU A 54 5.92 -14.01 1.36
C GLU A 54 4.87 -13.22 2.16
N LYS A 55 3.73 -13.84 2.44
CA LYS A 55 2.61 -13.27 3.21
C LYS A 55 2.94 -13.23 4.70
N GLN A 56 3.66 -12.19 5.11
CA GLN A 56 4.18 -12.06 6.49
C GLN A 56 4.02 -10.65 7.07
N PHE A 57 3.60 -9.65 6.29
CA PHE A 57 3.37 -8.30 6.80
C PHE A 57 1.92 -8.16 7.29
N ASP A 58 1.72 -8.14 8.61
CA ASP A 58 0.37 -8.18 9.22
C ASP A 58 -0.42 -6.88 8.99
N PHE A 59 -1.73 -6.98 8.74
CA PHE A 59 -2.59 -5.81 8.56
C PHE A 59 -2.63 -4.89 9.79
N ALA A 60 -2.41 -5.43 10.98
CA ALA A 60 -2.29 -4.65 12.21
C ALA A 60 -1.08 -3.72 12.18
N ASP A 61 0.03 -4.12 11.54
CA ASP A 61 1.23 -3.30 11.44
C ASP A 61 1.02 -2.11 10.50
N LEU A 62 0.37 -2.35 9.34
CA LEU A 62 -0.09 -1.27 8.46
C LEU A 62 -0.99 -0.28 9.22
N SER A 63 -1.95 -0.81 9.97
CA SER A 63 -2.92 -0.01 10.71
C SER A 63 -2.25 0.83 11.79
N ALA A 64 -1.27 0.26 12.51
CA ALA A 64 -0.49 0.97 13.52
C ALA A 64 0.34 2.10 12.92
N ILE A 65 0.98 1.86 11.76
CA ILE A 65 1.77 2.89 11.06
C ILE A 65 0.87 4.04 10.59
N MET A 66 -0.28 3.73 9.97
CA MET A 66 -1.21 4.75 9.48
C MET A 66 -1.84 5.54 10.64
N GLY A 67 -2.23 4.87 11.72
CA GLY A 67 -2.78 5.55 12.89
C GLY A 67 -1.72 6.39 13.63
N ALA A 68 -0.46 5.95 13.69
CA ALA A 68 0.64 6.76 14.21
C ALA A 68 0.88 8.02 13.35
N LEU A 69 0.70 7.91 12.03
CA LEU A 69 0.78 9.04 11.11
C LEU A 69 -0.31 10.08 11.39
N GLU A 70 -1.53 9.62 11.64
CA GLU A 70 -2.65 10.49 12.01
C GLU A 70 -2.49 11.08 13.42
N GLU A 71 -2.04 10.29 14.40
CA GLU A 71 -1.79 10.75 15.78
C GLU A 71 -0.70 11.84 15.83
N MET A 72 0.37 11.68 15.05
CA MET A 72 1.50 12.61 15.05
C MET A 72 1.22 13.92 14.28
N TYR A 73 0.52 13.84 13.14
CA TYR A 73 0.34 14.98 12.23
C TYR A 73 -1.10 15.51 12.17
N GLY A 74 -2.01 14.92 12.94
CA GLY A 74 -3.44 15.19 12.90
C GLY A 74 -4.12 14.68 11.63
N PRO A 75 -5.47 14.73 11.57
CA PRO A 75 -6.25 14.15 10.47
C PRO A 75 -5.95 14.77 9.10
N ARG A 76 -5.62 16.07 9.05
CA ARG A 76 -5.29 16.77 7.79
C ARG A 76 -3.85 16.54 7.37
N GLY A 77 -2.91 16.68 8.30
CA GLY A 77 -1.48 16.51 8.03
C GLY A 77 -1.14 15.06 7.70
N GLY A 78 -1.65 14.13 8.51
CA GLY A 78 -1.51 12.68 8.31
C GLY A 78 -2.07 12.23 6.96
N ARG A 79 -3.29 12.68 6.60
CA ARG A 79 -3.86 12.40 5.27
C ARG A 79 -3.00 12.96 4.14
N GLY A 80 -2.49 14.19 4.28
CA GLY A 80 -1.61 14.80 3.28
C GLY A 80 -0.31 14.02 3.06
N LEU A 81 0.29 13.52 4.14
CA LEU A 81 1.47 12.66 4.10
C LEU A 81 1.15 11.29 3.49
N ALA A 82 0.06 10.65 3.94
CA ALA A 82 -0.39 9.35 3.44
C ALA A 82 -0.67 9.39 1.93
N LEU A 83 -1.27 10.46 1.41
CA LEU A 83 -1.51 10.62 -0.03
C LEU A 83 -0.22 10.79 -0.84
N ARG A 84 0.79 11.50 -0.30
CA ARG A 84 2.10 11.62 -0.96
C ARG A 84 2.83 10.29 -0.95
N ALA A 85 2.87 9.62 0.20
CA ALA A 85 3.47 8.30 0.33
C ALA A 85 2.76 7.29 -0.58
N GLY A 86 1.43 7.30 -0.62
CA GLY A 86 0.64 6.44 -1.50
C GLY A 86 0.93 6.64 -2.99
N ARG A 87 1.20 7.89 -3.43
CA ARG A 87 1.65 8.15 -4.82
C ARG A 87 3.05 7.57 -5.09
N ALA A 88 3.98 7.70 -4.14
CA ALA A 88 5.30 7.08 -4.22
C ALA A 88 5.20 5.54 -4.25
N THR A 89 4.42 4.96 -3.34
CA THR A 89 4.11 3.52 -3.28
C THR A 89 3.53 3.04 -4.60
N PHE A 90 2.55 3.74 -5.16
CA PHE A 90 1.91 3.35 -6.42
C PHE A 90 2.88 3.41 -7.61
N SER A 91 3.76 4.42 -7.66
CA SER A 91 4.78 4.52 -8.70
C SER A 91 5.75 3.33 -8.65
N ASP A 92 6.20 2.93 -7.47
CA ASP A 92 7.10 1.80 -7.31
C ASP A 92 6.40 0.45 -7.50
N ALA A 93 5.17 0.33 -6.99
CA ALA A 93 4.33 -0.83 -7.22
C ALA A 93 4.03 -1.04 -8.71
N LEU A 94 3.77 0.01 -9.49
CA LEU A 94 3.62 -0.10 -10.95
C LEU A 94 4.89 -0.59 -11.65
N ARG A 95 6.08 -0.21 -11.17
CA ARG A 95 7.35 -0.71 -11.73
C ARG A 95 7.55 -2.20 -11.43
N ASN A 96 7.22 -2.64 -10.23
CA ASN A 96 7.44 -4.01 -9.78
C ASN A 96 6.34 -5.00 -10.21
N PHE A 97 5.07 -4.59 -10.15
CA PHE A 97 3.90 -5.43 -10.38
C PHE A 97 3.15 -5.08 -11.66
N GLY A 98 3.31 -3.87 -12.19
CA GLY A 98 2.63 -3.47 -13.43
C GLY A 98 3.04 -4.30 -14.63
N ALA A 99 4.28 -4.81 -14.66
CA ALA A 99 4.72 -5.77 -15.67
C ALA A 99 3.96 -7.10 -15.58
N LEU A 100 3.71 -7.61 -14.36
CA LEU A 100 2.99 -8.87 -14.12
C LEU A 100 1.52 -8.79 -14.57
N ALA A 101 0.92 -7.61 -14.49
CA ALA A 101 -0.46 -7.37 -14.91
C ALA A 101 -0.60 -6.78 -16.33
N GLY A 102 0.51 -6.54 -17.05
CA GLY A 102 0.49 -5.87 -18.36
C GLY A 102 0.09 -4.38 -18.32
N VAL A 103 -0.12 -3.81 -17.13
CA VAL A 103 -0.56 -2.42 -16.91
C VAL A 103 0.61 -1.42 -16.84
N GLY A 104 1.85 -1.93 -16.74
CA GLY A 104 3.07 -1.11 -16.76
C GLY A 104 3.52 -0.69 -18.17
N ASP A 105 3.02 -1.35 -19.21
CA ASP A 105 3.43 -1.17 -20.61
C ASP A 105 2.93 0.16 -21.19
N LEU A 106 3.68 0.71 -22.15
CA LEU A 106 3.30 1.90 -22.92
C LEU A 106 1.94 1.71 -23.59
N ALA A 107 1.65 0.52 -24.10
CA ALA A 107 0.37 0.18 -24.70
C ALA A 107 -0.81 0.41 -23.73
N PHE A 108 -0.64 0.09 -22.44
CA PHE A 108 -1.64 0.37 -21.43
C PHE A 108 -1.74 1.87 -21.10
N LYS A 109 -0.60 2.57 -21.04
CA LYS A 109 -0.55 4.00 -20.70
C LYS A 109 -1.25 4.89 -21.72
N VAL A 110 -1.33 4.49 -23.00
CA VAL A 110 -2.01 5.27 -24.05
C VAL A 110 -3.52 5.03 -24.12
N LEU A 111 -4.05 4.04 -23.41
CA LEU A 111 -5.48 3.75 -23.42
C LEU A 111 -6.33 4.94 -22.90
N PRO A 112 -7.54 5.14 -23.45
CA PRO A 112 -8.54 6.04 -22.85
C PRO A 112 -8.82 5.66 -21.40
N LEU A 113 -9.19 6.64 -20.56
CA LEU A 113 -9.42 6.44 -19.13
C LEU A 113 -10.37 5.27 -18.84
N GLN A 114 -11.49 5.16 -19.58
CA GLN A 114 -12.44 4.07 -19.36
C GLN A 114 -11.84 2.68 -19.64
N ALA A 115 -11.03 2.55 -20.69
CA ALA A 115 -10.34 1.29 -20.97
C ALA A 115 -9.30 0.96 -19.88
N LYS A 116 -8.59 1.98 -19.36
CA LYS A 116 -7.67 1.80 -18.23
C LYS A 116 -8.39 1.31 -16.97
N LEU A 117 -9.57 1.84 -16.66
CA LEU A 117 -10.33 1.43 -15.49
C LEU A 117 -10.87 0.00 -15.65
N ARG A 118 -11.45 -0.33 -16.80
CA ARG A 118 -11.98 -1.67 -17.11
C ARG A 118 -10.93 -2.77 -17.07
N ILE A 119 -9.69 -2.48 -17.45
CA ILE A 119 -8.59 -3.47 -17.45
C ILE A 119 -7.82 -3.42 -16.12
N GLY A 120 -7.51 -2.22 -15.64
CA GLY A 120 -6.64 -1.99 -14.49
C GLY A 120 -7.27 -2.35 -13.16
N LEU A 121 -8.55 -2.04 -12.94
CA LEU A 121 -9.21 -2.36 -11.68
C LEU A 121 -9.31 -3.89 -11.46
N PRO A 122 -9.76 -4.71 -12.43
CA PRO A 122 -9.76 -6.17 -12.24
C PRO A 122 -8.36 -6.75 -12.04
N ALA A 123 -7.36 -6.21 -12.74
CA ALA A 123 -5.97 -6.63 -12.55
C ALA A 123 -5.47 -6.32 -11.14
N MET A 124 -5.78 -5.13 -10.61
CA MET A 124 -5.45 -4.74 -9.25
C MET A 124 -6.13 -5.65 -8.23
N ALA A 125 -7.44 -5.86 -8.36
CA ALA A 125 -8.19 -6.74 -7.47
C ALA A 125 -7.64 -8.17 -7.47
N LYS A 126 -7.30 -8.69 -8.65
CA LYS A 126 -6.67 -10.00 -8.80
C LYS A 126 -5.32 -10.08 -8.09
N ILE A 127 -4.45 -9.07 -8.23
CA ILE A 127 -3.16 -9.05 -7.53
C ILE A 127 -3.38 -9.15 -6.02
N PHE A 128 -4.15 -8.22 -5.43
CA PHE A 128 -4.37 -8.21 -3.98
C PHE A 128 -4.99 -9.53 -3.48
N SER A 129 -6.02 -10.04 -4.15
CA SER A 129 -6.68 -11.30 -3.76
C SER A 129 -5.81 -12.55 -3.95
N GLN A 130 -4.79 -12.52 -4.82
CA GLN A 130 -3.94 -13.68 -5.08
C GLN A 130 -2.72 -13.74 -4.17
N ILE A 131 -2.12 -12.60 -3.85
CA ILE A 131 -0.84 -12.57 -3.14
C ILE A 131 -0.93 -12.01 -1.72
N SER A 132 -2.11 -11.58 -1.27
CA SER A 132 -2.37 -11.15 0.11
C SER A 132 -3.65 -11.78 0.63
N ASP A 133 -3.98 -11.50 1.89
CA ASP A 133 -5.28 -11.85 2.46
C ASP A 133 -6.33 -10.72 2.28
N GLN A 134 -6.01 -9.67 1.51
CA GLN A 134 -6.95 -8.60 1.15
C GLN A 134 -7.81 -9.07 -0.01
N LEU A 135 -9.05 -9.43 0.29
CA LEU A 135 -10.01 -9.87 -0.71
C LEU A 135 -10.58 -8.65 -1.45
N SER A 136 -10.06 -8.41 -2.66
CA SER A 136 -10.49 -7.32 -3.53
C SER A 136 -11.36 -7.83 -4.67
N THR A 137 -12.46 -7.12 -4.94
CA THR A 137 -13.38 -7.42 -6.05
C THR A 137 -13.68 -6.20 -6.89
N VAL A 138 -14.07 -6.44 -8.14
CA VAL A 138 -14.55 -5.41 -9.06
C VAL A 138 -15.85 -5.87 -9.68
N GLU A 139 -16.83 -5.00 -9.67
CA GLU A 139 -18.10 -5.18 -10.36
C GLU A 139 -18.32 -4.01 -11.32
N GLU A 140 -18.68 -4.32 -12.57
CA GLU A 140 -19.10 -3.32 -13.55
C GLU A 140 -20.62 -3.17 -13.52
N LYS A 141 -21.08 -1.95 -13.30
CA LYS A 141 -22.48 -1.52 -13.41
C LYS A 141 -22.66 -0.68 -14.68
N ASP A 142 -23.90 -0.33 -14.98
CA ASP A 142 -24.24 0.42 -16.20
C ASP A 142 -23.54 1.78 -16.28
N ASP A 143 -23.41 2.50 -15.17
CA ASP A 143 -22.87 3.87 -15.11
C ASP A 143 -21.60 4.01 -14.25
N HIS A 144 -21.19 2.96 -13.53
CA HIS A 144 -20.02 3.01 -12.65
C HIS A 144 -19.35 1.64 -12.44
N LEU A 145 -18.14 1.68 -11.89
CA LEU A 145 -17.41 0.52 -11.41
C LEU A 145 -17.44 0.52 -9.88
N VAL A 146 -17.72 -0.63 -9.27
CA VAL A 146 -17.62 -0.82 -7.81
C VAL A 146 -16.34 -1.60 -7.54
N TYR A 147 -15.44 -1.01 -6.76
CA TYR A 147 -14.22 -1.66 -6.27
C TYR A 147 -14.33 -1.85 -4.77
N THR A 148 -14.24 -3.11 -4.30
CA THR A 148 -14.36 -3.46 -2.87
C THR A 148 -13.02 -4.00 -2.38
N ILE A 149 -12.68 -3.65 -1.14
CA ILE A 149 -11.47 -4.06 -0.39
C ILE A 149 -11.83 -4.56 1.00
#